data_AF-A0A7C1YF71-F1
#
_entry.id   AF-A0A7C1YF71-F1
#
_cell.length_a   1.000
_cell.length_b   1.000
_cell.length_c   1.000
_cell.angle_alpha   90.00
_cell.angle_beta   90.00
_cell.angle_gamma   90.00
#
_symmetry.space_group_name_H-M   'P 1'
#
loop_
_entity.id
_entity.type
_entity.pdbx_description
1 polymer ?
#
loop_
_entity_poly.entity_id
_entity_poly.type
_entity_poly.pdbx_seq_one_letter_code
_entity_poly.pdbx_strand_id
1 'polypeptide(L)'
;MAYIDHFQHADDVVNHLTSIVPTIADSLLKAKYVGFISVVAVTVYEMAIKDIFIEFANKKHKVLGNFTESYFDRINGRIKLVIIKDEYIKRFGIKYKTRFQRKLDERAKSYLQANHRDIVNSYSNLITWRNDFAHKGTVNIMATYEEVVQAYEDGKEVIHCLATCVTR
;
A
#
# COMPACT_ATOMS: atom_id res chain seq x y z
N MET A 1 11.96 -10.93 -1.19
CA MET A 1 11.16 -11.10 0.04
C MET A 1 9.78 -11.52 -0.41
N ALA A 2 9.10 -12.38 0.35
CA ALA A 2 7.82 -12.95 -0.09
C ALA A 2 6.76 -11.86 -0.36
N TYR A 3 6.84 -10.69 0.30
CA TYR A 3 5.83 -9.65 0.13
C TYR A 3 5.69 -9.11 -1.30
N ILE A 4 6.72 -9.22 -2.15
CA ILE A 4 6.66 -8.75 -3.55
C ILE A 4 5.68 -9.61 -4.36
N ASP A 5 5.55 -10.89 -3.99
CA ASP A 5 4.67 -11.84 -4.67
C ASP A 5 3.19 -11.45 -4.54
N HIS A 6 2.82 -10.71 -3.49
CA HIS A 6 1.47 -10.14 -3.34
C HIS A 6 1.13 -9.12 -4.42
N PHE A 7 2.12 -8.41 -4.95
CA PHE A 7 1.88 -7.44 -6.02
C PHE A 7 1.58 -8.13 -7.34
N GLN A 8 2.14 -9.31 -7.60
CA GLN A 8 1.97 -10.01 -8.88
C GLN A 8 0.48 -10.20 -9.22
N HIS A 9 -0.33 -10.61 -8.24
CA HIS A 9 -1.76 -10.80 -8.46
C HIS A 9 -2.48 -9.50 -8.85
N ALA A 10 -2.18 -8.39 -8.17
CA ALA A 10 -2.75 -7.09 -8.51
C ALA A 10 -2.19 -6.55 -9.84
N ASP A 11 -0.92 -6.79 -10.13
CA ASP A 11 -0.24 -6.38 -11.35
C ASP A 11 -0.87 -7.07 -12.57
N ASP A 12 -1.17 -8.36 -12.48
CA ASP A 12 -1.86 -9.12 -13.54
C ASP A 12 -3.24 -8.52 -13.84
N VAL A 13 -4.01 -8.20 -12.78
CA VAL A 13 -5.35 -7.60 -12.91
C VAL A 13 -5.26 -6.18 -13.47
N VAL A 14 -4.34 -5.35 -12.98
CA VAL A 14 -4.11 -3.98 -13.46
C VAL A 14 -3.68 -3.98 -14.91
N ASN A 15 -2.74 -4.85 -15.31
CA ASN A 15 -2.28 -4.97 -16.69
C ASN A 15 -3.40 -5.37 -17.64
N HIS A 16 -4.23 -6.33 -17.24
CA HIS A 16 -5.40 -6.73 -18.02
C HIS A 16 -6.38 -5.56 -18.19
N LEU A 17 -6.75 -4.90 -17.08
CA LEU A 17 -7.72 -3.82 -17.08
C LEU A 17 -7.22 -2.54 -17.76
N THR A 18 -5.91 -2.30 -17.80
CA THR A 18 -5.32 -1.15 -18.49
C THR A 18 -5.61 -1.18 -19.99
N SER A 19 -5.76 -2.37 -20.58
CA SER A 19 -6.15 -2.50 -22.00
C SER A 19 -7.65 -2.32 -22.26
N ILE A 20 -8.49 -2.52 -21.24
CA ILE A 20 -9.95 -2.58 -21.38
C ILE A 20 -10.63 -1.29 -20.94
N VAL A 21 -10.24 -0.75 -19.78
CA VAL A 21 -10.93 0.40 -19.17
C VAL A 21 -10.94 1.64 -20.08
N PRO A 22 -9.88 1.96 -20.84
CA PRO A 22 -9.91 3.07 -21.78
C PRO A 22 -10.98 2.92 -22.88
N THR A 23 -11.27 1.70 -23.33
CA THR A 23 -12.20 1.41 -24.43
C THR A 23 -13.67 1.45 -24.03
N ILE A 24 -13.97 1.53 -22.72
CA ILE A 24 -15.34 1.62 -22.21
C ILE A 24 -15.91 3.00 -22.57
N ALA A 25 -17.17 3.07 -23.03
CA ALA A 25 -17.83 4.35 -23.29
C ALA A 25 -18.50 4.95 -22.03
N ASP A 26 -19.04 4.08 -21.17
CA ASP A 26 -19.74 4.48 -19.94
C ASP A 26 -18.77 5.00 -18.87
N SER A 27 -18.88 6.30 -18.57
CA SER A 27 -18.06 7.00 -17.57
C SER A 27 -18.33 6.52 -16.14
N LEU A 28 -19.57 6.15 -15.81
CA LEU A 28 -19.90 5.63 -14.49
C LEU A 28 -19.27 4.25 -14.29
N LEU A 29 -19.27 3.42 -15.34
CA LEU A 29 -18.61 2.12 -15.29
C LEU A 29 -17.09 2.26 -15.15
N LYS A 30 -16.44 3.18 -15.88
CA LYS A 30 -15.01 3.49 -15.68
C LYS A 30 -14.70 3.86 -14.24
N ALA A 31 -15.52 4.73 -13.66
CA ALA A 31 -15.28 5.20 -12.31
C ALA A 31 -15.57 4.11 -11.24
N LYS A 32 -16.42 3.12 -11.53
CA LYS A 32 -16.48 1.88 -10.72
C LYS A 32 -15.18 1.07 -10.80
N TYR A 33 -14.56 0.93 -11.97
CA TYR A 33 -13.26 0.26 -12.12
C TYR A 33 -12.13 0.96 -11.37
N VAL A 34 -12.12 2.29 -11.34
CA VAL A 34 -11.23 3.11 -10.49
C VAL A 34 -11.35 2.68 -9.01
N GLY A 35 -12.59 2.53 -8.53
CA GLY A 35 -12.87 2.03 -7.19
C GLY A 35 -12.40 0.60 -6.96
N PHE A 36 -12.67 -0.31 -7.89
CA PHE A 36 -12.23 -1.70 -7.80
C PHE A 36 -10.70 -1.84 -7.75
N ILE A 37 -9.97 -1.13 -8.60
CA ILE A 37 -8.49 -1.14 -8.55
C ILE A 37 -8.00 -0.57 -7.23
N SER A 38 -8.61 0.50 -6.72
CA SER A 38 -8.23 1.07 -5.42
C SER A 38 -8.38 0.04 -4.28
N VAL A 39 -9.43 -0.80 -4.32
CA VAL A 39 -9.61 -1.91 -3.37
C VAL A 39 -8.49 -2.93 -3.52
N VAL A 40 -8.24 -3.42 -4.73
CA VAL A 40 -7.20 -4.43 -5.01
C VAL A 40 -5.82 -3.94 -4.58
N ALA A 41 -5.44 -2.72 -4.97
CA ALA A 41 -4.17 -2.08 -4.60
C ALA A 41 -3.96 -2.01 -3.09
N VAL A 42 -4.98 -1.55 -2.35
CA VAL A 42 -4.90 -1.43 -0.89
C VAL A 42 -4.86 -2.81 -0.21
N THR A 43 -5.56 -3.80 -0.75
CA THR A 43 -5.52 -5.18 -0.23
C THR A 43 -4.12 -5.78 -0.37
N VAL A 44 -3.45 -5.64 -1.52
CA VAL A 44 -2.09 -6.18 -1.68
C VAL A 44 -1.06 -5.43 -0.83
N TYR A 45 -1.23 -4.13 -0.60
CA TYR A 45 -0.41 -3.41 0.38
C TYR A 45 -0.59 -3.97 1.79
N GLU A 46 -1.83 -4.25 2.19
CA GLU A 46 -2.11 -4.84 3.50
C GLU A 46 -1.42 -6.20 3.66
N MET A 47 -1.56 -7.09 2.68
CA MET A 47 -0.91 -8.40 2.70
C MET A 47 0.62 -8.27 2.78
N ALA A 48 1.19 -7.37 1.98
CA ALA A 48 2.62 -7.11 2.01
C ALA A 48 3.10 -6.57 3.38
N ILE A 49 2.35 -5.66 4.00
CA ILE A 49 2.66 -5.13 5.34
C ILE A 49 2.61 -6.25 6.39
N LYS A 50 1.59 -7.11 6.35
CA LYS A 50 1.46 -8.27 7.26
C LYS A 50 2.71 -9.15 7.15
N ASP A 51 3.08 -9.54 5.94
CA ASP A 51 4.24 -10.39 5.67
C ASP A 51 5.54 -9.77 6.14
N ILE A 52 5.77 -8.48 5.87
CA ILE A 52 6.98 -7.77 6.30
C ILE A 52 7.14 -7.84 7.83
N PHE A 53 6.07 -7.59 8.58
CA PHE A 53 6.13 -7.64 10.04
C PHE A 53 6.24 -9.07 10.58
N ILE A 54 5.49 -10.03 10.01
CA ILE A 54 5.53 -11.43 10.42
C ILE A 54 6.91 -12.03 10.16
N GLU A 55 7.47 -11.84 8.96
CA GLU A 55 8.83 -12.28 8.65
C GLU A 55 9.87 -11.66 9.59
N PHE A 56 9.76 -10.35 9.85
CA PHE A 56 10.68 -9.67 10.75
C PHE A 56 10.61 -10.21 12.18
N ALA A 57 9.40 -10.42 12.69
CA ALA A 57 9.16 -10.99 14.01
C ALA A 57 9.70 -12.43 14.12
N ASN A 58 9.42 -13.27 13.11
CA ASN A 58 9.91 -14.64 13.04
C ASN A 58 11.43 -14.73 13.04
N LYS A 59 12.11 -13.84 12.30
CA LYS A 59 13.58 -13.74 12.27
C LYS A 59 14.17 -13.31 13.62
N LYS A 60 13.40 -12.59 14.45
CA LYS A 60 13.84 -12.18 15.80
C LYS A 60 13.64 -13.28 16.83
N HIS A 61 12.45 -13.88 16.88
CA HIS A 61 12.14 -14.97 17.80
C HIS A 61 10.81 -15.64 17.43
N LYS A 62 10.74 -16.97 17.51
CA LYS A 62 9.54 -17.75 17.14
C LYS A 62 8.27 -17.31 17.88
N VAL A 63 8.35 -17.09 19.20
CA VAL A 63 7.19 -16.64 20.00
C VAL A 63 6.72 -15.24 19.58
N LEU A 64 7.64 -14.34 19.24
CA LEU A 64 7.30 -13.01 18.74
C LEU A 64 6.62 -13.10 17.37
N GLY A 65 7.09 -14.02 16.52
CA GLY A 65 6.46 -14.39 15.25
C GLY A 65 4.99 -14.77 15.43
N ASN A 66 4.71 -15.78 16.25
CA ASN A 66 3.34 -16.25 16.52
C ASN A 66 2.42 -15.14 17.07
N PHE A 67 2.95 -14.30 17.97
CA PHE A 67 2.19 -13.16 18.50
C PHE A 67 1.89 -12.13 17.40
N THR A 68 2.87 -11.84 16.56
CA THR A 68 2.75 -10.89 15.45
C THR A 68 1.73 -11.38 14.43
N GLU A 69 1.80 -12.64 14.02
CA GLU A 69 0.84 -13.26 13.13
C GLU A 69 -0.59 -13.15 13.67
N SER A 70 -0.81 -13.55 14.93
CA SER A 70 -2.12 -13.45 15.59
C SER A 70 -2.63 -12.00 15.71
N TYR A 71 -1.73 -11.03 15.88
CA TYR A 71 -2.06 -9.62 15.95
C TYR A 71 -2.45 -9.06 14.58
N PHE A 72 -1.67 -9.38 13.54
CA PHE A 72 -1.83 -8.85 12.19
C PHE A 72 -2.97 -9.51 11.41
N ASP A 73 -3.37 -10.73 11.77
CA ASP A 73 -4.58 -11.39 11.24
C ASP A 73 -5.84 -10.50 11.41
N ARG A 74 -5.87 -9.64 12.43
CA ARG A 74 -7.05 -8.83 12.81
C ARG A 74 -7.05 -7.40 12.26
N ILE A 75 -6.02 -6.95 11.55
CA ILE A 75 -5.86 -5.52 11.18
C ILE A 75 -6.46 -5.14 9.82
N ASN A 76 -7.66 -5.60 9.52
CA ASN A 76 -8.30 -5.38 8.21
C ASN A 76 -8.47 -3.89 7.89
N GLY A 77 -7.86 -3.45 6.80
CA GLY A 77 -7.96 -2.10 6.25
C GLY A 77 -7.23 -1.00 7.03
N ARG A 78 -6.49 -1.32 8.10
CA ARG A 78 -5.82 -0.33 8.96
C ARG A 78 -4.39 0.00 8.52
N ILE A 79 -4.20 0.32 7.24
CA ILE A 79 -2.88 0.51 6.64
C ILE A 79 -2.46 1.97 6.45
N LYS A 80 -3.11 2.93 7.11
CA LYS A 80 -2.69 4.34 7.04
C LYS A 80 -1.26 4.50 7.57
N LEU A 81 -0.48 5.39 6.94
CA LEU A 81 0.92 5.62 7.34
C LEU A 81 1.10 5.95 8.83
N VAL A 82 0.18 6.74 9.40
CA VAL A 82 0.19 7.04 10.83
C VAL A 82 0.05 5.78 11.68
N ILE A 83 -0.82 4.85 11.29
CA ILE A 83 -1.02 3.57 12.00
C ILE A 83 0.25 2.71 11.87
N ILE A 84 0.81 2.61 10.66
CA ILE A 84 2.05 1.86 10.42
C ILE A 84 3.18 2.41 11.30
N LYS A 85 3.34 3.74 11.36
CA LYS A 85 4.41 4.41 12.11
C LYS A 85 4.22 4.36 13.63
N ASP A 86 3.01 4.61 14.11
CA ASP A 86 2.75 4.86 15.52
C ASP A 86 2.22 3.65 16.28
N GLU A 87 1.55 2.73 15.60
CA GLU A 87 0.97 1.54 16.21
C GLU A 87 1.72 0.26 15.87
N TYR A 88 2.21 0.10 14.63
CA TYR A 88 2.81 -1.17 14.19
C TYR A 88 4.33 -1.18 14.39
N ILE A 89 5.07 -0.37 13.64
CA ILE A 89 6.54 -0.41 13.68
C ILE A 89 7.10 0.04 15.04
N LYS A 90 6.41 0.96 15.73
CA LYS A 90 6.80 1.44 17.06
C LYS A 90 6.86 0.33 18.10
N ARG A 91 6.00 -0.70 18.01
CA ARG A 91 5.98 -1.85 18.93
C ARG A 91 7.27 -2.68 18.86
N PHE A 92 7.95 -2.66 17.72
CA PHE A 92 9.25 -3.31 17.56
C PHE A 92 10.43 -2.43 18.01
N GLY A 93 10.17 -1.16 18.34
CA GLY A 93 11.12 -0.22 18.89
C GLY A 93 11.16 1.12 18.15
N ILE A 94 11.35 2.20 18.91
CA ILE A 94 11.41 3.58 18.39
C ILE A 94 12.46 3.74 17.28
N LYS A 95 13.59 3.01 17.39
CA LYS A 95 14.64 3.01 16.36
C LYS A 95 14.13 2.63 14.96
N TYR A 96 13.18 1.70 14.86
CA TYR A 96 12.61 1.29 13.58
C TYR A 96 11.64 2.33 13.05
N LYS A 97 10.82 2.95 13.91
CA LYS A 97 9.98 4.09 13.54
C LYS A 97 10.83 5.22 12.93
N THR A 98 11.88 5.65 13.63
CA THR A 98 12.76 6.73 13.17
C THR A 98 13.47 6.37 11.86
N ARG A 99 13.95 5.11 11.74
CA ARG A 99 14.58 4.61 10.51
C ARG A 99 13.61 4.59 9.33
N PHE A 100 12.37 4.16 9.54
CA PHE A 100 11.34 4.14 8.50
C PHE A 100 10.99 5.55 8.05
N GLN A 101 10.77 6.47 9.00
CA GLN A 101 10.52 7.88 8.70
C GLN A 101 11.64 8.46 7.83
N ARG A 102 12.90 8.31 8.26
CA ARG A 102 14.06 8.79 7.49
C ARG A 102 14.12 8.21 6.09
N LYS A 103 13.95 6.89 5.94
CA LYS A 103 13.96 6.21 4.63
C LYS A 103 12.83 6.69 3.73
N LEU A 104 11.64 6.89 4.30
CA LEU A 104 10.48 7.38 3.57
C LEU A 104 10.70 8.81 3.10
N ASP A 105 11.25 9.69 3.95
CA ASP A 105 11.53 11.09 3.59
C ASP A 105 12.62 11.20 2.52
N GLU A 106 13.70 10.42 2.65
CA GLU A 106 14.75 10.31 1.64
C GLU A 106 14.19 9.85 0.30
N ARG A 107 13.38 8.77 0.31
CA ARG A 107 12.78 8.24 -0.91
C ARG A 107 11.78 9.21 -1.52
N ALA A 108 10.88 9.79 -0.73
CA ALA A 108 9.89 10.76 -1.19
C ALA A 108 10.55 11.97 -1.84
N LYS A 109 11.61 12.52 -1.22
CA LYS A 109 12.39 13.63 -1.81
C LYS A 109 13.02 13.24 -3.15
N SER A 110 13.69 12.09 -3.21
CA SER A 110 14.32 11.62 -4.45
C SER A 110 13.30 11.32 -5.55
N TYR A 111 12.14 10.77 -5.18
CA TYR A 111 11.09 10.39 -6.12
C TYR A 111 10.37 11.62 -6.67
N LEU A 112 10.13 12.62 -5.82
CA LEU A 112 9.56 13.90 -6.24
C LEU A 112 10.47 14.62 -7.23
N GLN A 113 11.79 14.61 -7.01
CA GLN A 113 12.76 15.22 -7.93
C GLN A 113 12.83 14.50 -9.28
N ALA A 114 12.72 13.17 -9.29
CA ALA A 114 12.83 12.37 -10.51
C ALA A 114 11.52 12.31 -11.32
N ASN A 115 10.39 12.14 -10.63
CA ASN A 115 9.10 11.84 -11.25
C ASN A 115 8.07 12.96 -11.12
N HIS A 116 8.37 14.03 -10.37
CA HIS A 116 7.44 15.13 -10.07
C HIS A 116 6.15 14.67 -9.36
N ARG A 117 6.21 13.52 -8.67
CA ARG A 117 5.11 12.92 -7.91
C ARG A 117 5.55 12.59 -6.49
N ASP A 118 4.61 12.67 -5.56
CA ASP A 118 4.85 12.36 -4.15
C ASP A 118 4.27 10.99 -3.79
N ILE A 119 5.13 10.06 -3.38
CA ILE A 119 4.75 8.67 -3.04
C ILE A 119 3.89 8.59 -1.77
N VAL A 120 4.05 9.52 -0.83
CA VAL A 120 3.30 9.56 0.43
C VAL A 120 1.86 9.99 0.16
N ASN A 121 1.69 11.00 -0.68
CA ASN A 121 0.38 11.46 -1.15
C ASN A 121 -0.30 10.40 -2.01
N SER A 122 0.42 9.79 -2.96
CA SER A 122 -0.10 8.72 -3.82
C SER A 122 -0.65 7.54 -3.00
N TYR A 123 0.14 7.07 -2.03
CA TYR A 123 -0.28 6.02 -1.10
C TYR A 123 -1.50 6.43 -0.25
N SER A 124 -1.52 7.67 0.26
CA SER A 124 -2.62 8.19 1.08
C SER A 124 -3.92 8.37 0.28
N ASN A 125 -3.80 8.79 -0.98
CA ASN A 125 -4.90 8.95 -1.90
C ASN A 125 -5.56 7.60 -2.21
N LEU A 126 -4.77 6.56 -2.49
CA LEU A 126 -5.30 5.21 -2.72
C LEU A 126 -6.15 4.68 -1.56
N ILE A 127 -5.66 4.86 -0.32
CA ILE A 127 -6.42 4.47 0.87
C ILE A 127 -7.74 5.26 0.95
N THR A 128 -7.70 6.54 0.59
CA THR A 128 -8.89 7.41 0.58
C THR A 128 -9.90 6.94 -0.47
N TRP A 129 -9.46 6.72 -1.71
CA TRP A 129 -10.30 6.24 -2.80
C TRP A 129 -10.91 4.87 -2.51
N ARG A 130 -10.13 3.95 -1.92
CA ARG A 130 -10.65 2.67 -1.45
C ARG A 130 -11.76 2.86 -0.42
N ASN A 131 -11.56 3.74 0.57
CA ASN A 131 -12.55 3.95 1.62
C ASN A 131 -13.83 4.59 1.08
N ASP A 132 -13.70 5.57 0.19
CA ASP A 132 -14.85 6.22 -0.44
C ASP A 132 -15.67 5.23 -1.27
N PHE A 133 -14.99 4.36 -2.03
CA PHE A 133 -15.67 3.34 -2.81
C PHE A 133 -16.29 2.23 -1.95
N ALA A 134 -15.48 1.58 -1.10
CA ALA A 134 -15.89 0.38 -0.37
C ALA A 134 -16.86 0.65 0.80
N HIS A 135 -16.78 1.82 1.44
CA HIS A 135 -17.59 2.12 2.63
C HIS A 135 -18.66 3.17 2.38
N LYS A 136 -18.43 4.14 1.48
CA LYS A 136 -19.43 5.18 1.19
C LYS A 136 -20.22 4.91 -0.09
N GLY A 137 -19.86 3.87 -0.85
CA GLY A 137 -20.42 3.60 -2.18
C GLY A 137 -20.22 4.76 -3.16
N THR A 138 -19.30 5.67 -2.84
CA THR A 138 -19.08 6.88 -3.61
C THR A 138 -18.04 6.58 -4.68
N VAL A 139 -18.46 6.77 -5.92
CA VAL A 139 -17.59 6.66 -7.06
C VAL A 139 -16.77 7.94 -7.12
N ASN A 140 -15.44 7.85 -6.97
CA ASN A 140 -14.59 9.01 -7.05
C ASN A 140 -14.54 9.52 -8.50
N ILE A 141 -15.19 10.66 -8.76
CA ILE A 141 -15.22 11.32 -10.07
C ILE A 141 -13.98 12.18 -10.33
N MET A 142 -13.12 12.39 -9.33
CA MET A 142 -11.94 13.24 -9.41
C MET A 142 -10.64 12.49 -9.70
N ALA A 143 -10.67 11.15 -9.72
CA ALA A 143 -9.50 10.33 -10.06
C ALA A 143 -9.75 9.56 -11.36
N THR A 144 -8.81 9.63 -12.29
CA THR A 144 -8.84 8.81 -13.50
C THR A 144 -8.30 7.41 -13.23
N TYR A 145 -8.56 6.48 -14.15
CA TYR A 145 -8.02 5.13 -14.06
C TYR A 145 -6.48 5.14 -14.06
N GLU A 146 -5.88 5.95 -14.93
CA GLU A 146 -4.43 6.10 -15.06
C GLU A 146 -3.82 6.68 -13.77
N GLU A 147 -4.48 7.63 -13.12
CA GLU A 147 -4.03 8.19 -11.85
C GLU A 147 -4.04 7.15 -10.72
N VAL A 148 -5.04 6.27 -10.69
CA VAL A 148 -5.09 5.18 -9.69
C VAL A 148 -4.00 4.16 -9.93
N VAL A 149 -3.79 3.74 -11.18
CA VAL A 149 -2.71 2.80 -11.53
C VAL A 149 -1.36 3.42 -11.21
N GLN A 150 -1.15 4.69 -11.53
CA GLN A 150 0.10 5.37 -11.20
C GLN A 150 0.30 5.50 -9.70
N ALA A 151 -0.74 5.85 -8.95
CA ALA A 151 -0.66 5.90 -7.49
C ALA A 151 -0.36 4.53 -6.88
N TYR A 152 -0.81 3.45 -7.53
CA TYR A 152 -0.52 2.08 -7.12
C TYR A 152 0.95 1.72 -7.31
N GLU A 153 1.55 2.08 -8.44
CA GLU A 153 2.99 1.91 -8.64
C GLU A 153 3.80 2.77 -7.67
N ASP A 154 3.42 4.05 -7.50
CA ASP A 154 4.11 4.98 -6.60
C ASP A 154 4.00 4.52 -5.13
N GLY A 155 2.86 3.94 -4.72
CA GLY A 155 2.64 3.44 -3.37
C GLY A 155 3.43 2.17 -3.03
N LYS A 156 3.85 1.37 -4.03
CA LYS A 156 4.77 0.22 -3.78
C LYS A 156 6.08 0.67 -3.14
N GLU A 157 6.56 1.88 -3.46
CA GLU A 157 7.75 2.48 -2.87
C GLU A 157 7.65 2.68 -1.35
N VAL A 158 6.45 2.98 -0.85
CA VAL A 158 6.19 3.09 0.59
C VAL A 158 6.37 1.73 1.27
N ILE A 159 5.87 0.66 0.63
CA ILE A 159 6.02 -0.71 1.12
C ILE A 159 7.48 -1.17 1.06
N HIS A 160 8.20 -0.84 -0.02
CA HIS A 160 9.63 -1.08 -0.14
C HIS A 160 10.44 -0.36 0.97
N CYS A 161 10.09 0.89 1.29
CA CYS A 161 10.71 1.62 2.40
C CYS A 161 10.49 0.92 3.75
N LEU A 162 9.29 0.38 3.99
CA LEU A 162 8.97 -0.37 5.20
C LEU A 162 9.79 -1.66 5.29
N ALA A 163 9.79 -2.46 4.22
CA ALA A 163 10.54 -3.71 4.15
C ALA A 163 12.03 -3.50 4.44
N THR A 164 12.67 -2.55 3.73
CA THR A 164 14.10 -2.28 3.90
C THR A 164 14.46 -1.65 5.25
N CYS A 165 13.49 -1.14 5.99
CA CYS A 165 13.71 -0.62 7.34
C CYS A 165 13.95 -1.76 8.35
N VAL A 166 13.19 -2.85 8.23
CA VAL A 166 13.17 -3.94 9.21
C VAL A 166 14.16 -5.07 8.90
N THR A 167 14.66 -5.19 7.66
CA THR A 167 15.57 -6.28 7.24
C THR A 167 17.06 -5.93 7.24
N ARG A 168 17.50 -4.96 8.04
CA ARG A 168 18.93 -4.67 8.26
C ARG A 168 19.31 -4.83 9.72
#